data_AF-A0A2D6JI81-F1
#
_entry.id   AF-A0A2D6JI81-F1
#
_cell.length_a   1.000
_cell.length_b   1.000
_cell.length_c   1.000
_cell.angle_alpha   90.00
_cell.angle_beta   90.00
_cell.angle_gamma   90.00
#
_symmetry.space_group_name_H-M   'P 1'
#
loop_
_entity.id
_entity.type
_entity.pdbx_description
1 polymer ?
#
loop_
_entity_poly.entity_id
_entity_poly.type
_entity_poly.pdbx_seq_one_letter_code
_entity_poly.pdbx_strand_id
1 'polypeptide(L)'
;MALVHELEAQGNVLFRNRSWIPALFVLAGVVYIYLEGMQFPVESQWLWIGICSAFIFLGQFIRAYAIGYSDDRTSGRNTSAGQVAESINKTGMYSMVRHPLYLGNYFMWLGTLLFVGSWEFVLLCTLAYWLYYERIMFAEEQFLRKKFGSEAYDEWSKSTPPFWPKFANFEKPKNSFDWKDTIRREYLGFCAGYYVICILAVFATSMELGTFAYSEEIKVLFFANLGFFLVVRLLSKMTNVLSPKRLQV
;
A
#
# COMPACT_ATOMS: atom_id res chain seq x y z
N MET A 1 0.87 32.11 -4.53
CA MET A 1 0.67 31.32 -5.77
C MET A 1 -0.79 30.83 -5.73
N ALA A 2 -1.44 30.45 -6.83
CA ALA A 2 -2.82 29.95 -6.71
C ALA A 2 -2.84 28.60 -5.96
N LEU A 3 -3.83 28.34 -5.11
CA LEU A 3 -3.92 27.13 -4.28
C LEU A 3 -3.76 25.83 -5.08
N VAL A 4 -4.31 25.79 -6.30
CA VAL A 4 -4.17 24.66 -7.23
C VAL A 4 -2.71 24.32 -7.51
N HIS A 5 -1.86 25.33 -7.73
CA HIS A 5 -0.44 25.12 -7.99
C HIS A 5 0.33 24.75 -6.72
N GLU A 6 -0.09 25.26 -5.56
CA GLU A 6 0.49 24.89 -4.27
C GLU A 6 0.20 23.43 -3.91
N LEU A 7 -1.04 22.98 -4.09
CA LEU A 7 -1.45 21.58 -3.90
C LEU A 7 -0.73 20.64 -4.87
N GLU A 8 -0.59 21.04 -6.14
CA GLU A 8 0.17 20.26 -7.12
C GLU A 8 1.66 20.15 -6.73
N ALA A 9 2.29 21.25 -6.32
CA ALA A 9 3.69 21.25 -5.92
C ALA A 9 3.94 20.38 -4.67
N GLN A 10 3.09 20.54 -3.64
CA GLN A 10 3.13 19.72 -2.43
C GLN A 10 2.92 18.23 -2.77
N GLY A 11 1.90 17.91 -3.57
CA GLY A 11 1.61 16.57 -4.02
C GLY A 11 2.78 15.90 -4.76
N ASN A 12 3.48 16.65 -5.60
CA ASN A 12 4.67 16.15 -6.29
C ASN A 12 5.85 15.86 -5.35
N VAL A 13 6.08 16.72 -4.34
CA VAL A 13 7.11 16.48 -3.31
C VAL A 13 6.77 15.23 -2.49
N LEU A 14 5.49 15.11 -2.09
CA LEU A 14 4.97 13.96 -1.36
C LEU A 14 5.10 12.67 -2.19
N PHE A 15 4.65 12.69 -3.45
CA PHE A 15 4.81 11.57 -4.37
C PHE A 15 6.26 11.14 -4.51
N ARG A 16 7.21 12.09 -4.61
CA ARG A 16 8.65 11.78 -4.68
C ARG A 16 9.15 11.00 -3.47
N ASN A 17 8.69 11.38 -2.28
CA ASN A 17 9.13 10.84 -0.99
C ASN A 17 8.23 9.74 -0.42
N ARG A 18 7.20 9.30 -1.17
CA ARG A 18 6.15 8.40 -0.68
C ARG A 18 6.64 7.10 -0.03
N SER A 19 7.82 6.62 -0.41
CA SER A 19 8.43 5.40 0.14
C SER A 19 8.84 5.53 1.62
N TRP A 20 9.10 6.75 2.11
CA TRP A 20 9.53 7.00 3.50
C TRP A 20 8.38 7.15 4.48
N ILE A 21 7.18 7.35 3.97
CA ILE A 21 6.04 7.73 4.79
C ILE A 21 5.50 6.59 5.64
N PRO A 22 5.45 5.32 5.18
CA PRO A 22 5.19 4.20 6.08
C PRO A 22 6.06 4.26 7.35
N ALA A 23 7.33 4.66 7.24
CA ALA A 23 8.22 4.74 8.41
C ALA A 23 7.77 5.78 9.44
N LEU A 24 7.13 6.88 9.01
CA LEU A 24 6.54 7.86 9.92
C LEU A 24 5.37 7.27 10.71
N PHE A 25 4.55 6.43 10.09
CA PHE A 25 3.45 5.75 10.77
C PHE A 25 3.95 4.66 11.73
N VAL A 26 5.02 3.95 11.37
CA VAL A 26 5.68 3.00 12.29
C VAL A 26 6.25 3.75 13.49
N LEU A 27 6.95 4.86 13.27
CA LEU A 27 7.46 5.70 14.35
C LEU A 27 6.33 6.22 15.24
N ALA A 28 5.23 6.70 14.66
CA ALA A 28 4.06 7.13 15.40
C ALA A 28 3.48 6.00 16.26
N GLY A 29 3.41 4.77 15.74
CA GLY A 29 2.98 3.59 16.49
C GLY A 29 3.91 3.27 17.67
N VAL A 30 5.23 3.31 17.46
CA VAL A 30 6.21 3.11 18.55
C VAL A 30 6.07 4.18 19.63
N VAL A 31 5.96 5.45 19.24
CA VAL A 31 5.76 6.57 20.19
C VAL A 31 4.44 6.40 20.94
N TYR A 32 3.36 6.02 20.26
CA TYR A 32 2.07 5.79 20.91
C TYR A 32 2.15 4.67 21.95
N ILE A 33 2.74 3.52 21.59
CA ILE A 33 2.93 2.38 22.50
C ILE A 33 3.80 2.79 23.70
N TYR A 34 4.82 3.62 23.48
CA TYR A 34 5.68 4.10 24.57
C TYR A 34 4.91 4.97 25.58
N LEU A 35 4.01 5.82 25.11
CA LEU A 35 3.27 6.78 25.94
C LEU A 35 2.05 6.14 26.62
N GLU A 36 1.28 5.34 25.88
CA GLU A 36 -0.04 4.84 26.29
C GLU A 36 -0.07 3.32 26.54
N GLY A 37 1.01 2.62 26.19
CA GLY A 37 1.03 1.16 26.16
C GLY A 37 0.31 0.57 24.94
N MET A 38 0.42 -0.74 24.78
CA MET A 38 -0.36 -1.51 23.79
C MET A 38 -1.53 -2.19 24.50
N GLN A 39 -2.71 -2.13 23.90
CA GLN A 39 -3.91 -2.79 24.42
C GLN A 39 -4.37 -3.84 23.40
N PHE A 40 -4.44 -5.11 23.78
CA PHE A 40 -5.00 -6.13 22.89
C PHE A 40 -6.52 -6.14 23.05
N PRO A 41 -7.33 -5.84 22.01
CA PRO A 41 -8.78 -5.84 22.13
C PRO A 41 -9.39 -7.22 22.35
N VAL A 42 -8.60 -8.28 22.18
CA VAL A 42 -8.97 -9.69 22.35
C VAL A 42 -7.86 -10.43 23.10
N GLU A 43 -8.23 -11.42 23.91
CA GLU A 43 -7.27 -12.20 24.71
C GLU A 43 -6.29 -13.01 23.85
N SER A 44 -6.76 -13.55 22.73
CA SER A 44 -5.94 -14.37 21.84
C SER A 44 -5.12 -13.49 20.89
N GLN A 45 -3.80 -13.47 21.09
CA GLN A 45 -2.88 -12.76 20.19
C GLN A 45 -2.96 -13.29 18.75
N TRP A 46 -3.13 -14.60 18.57
CA TRP A 46 -3.36 -15.19 17.24
C TRP A 46 -4.61 -14.64 16.55
N LEU A 47 -5.72 -14.53 17.29
CA LEU A 47 -6.95 -13.96 16.74
C LEU A 47 -6.73 -12.50 16.34
N TRP A 48 -6.04 -11.71 17.16
CA TRP A 48 -5.73 -10.32 16.84
C TRP A 48 -4.85 -10.16 15.60
N ILE A 49 -3.76 -10.95 15.53
CA ILE A 49 -2.90 -11.03 14.35
C ILE A 49 -3.72 -11.44 13.12
N GLY A 50 -4.66 -12.38 13.26
CA GLY A 50 -5.56 -12.81 12.19
C GLY A 50 -6.47 -11.70 11.68
N ILE A 51 -7.08 -10.92 12.57
CA ILE A 51 -7.92 -9.76 12.22
C ILE A 51 -7.08 -8.70 11.49
N CYS A 52 -5.91 -8.34 12.03
CA CYS A 52 -4.98 -7.40 11.39
C CYS A 52 -4.54 -7.92 10.00
N SER A 53 -4.24 -9.21 9.90
CA SER A 53 -3.86 -9.87 8.65
C SER A 53 -4.96 -9.83 7.61
N ALA A 54 -6.24 -9.94 7.99
CA ALA A 54 -7.36 -9.86 7.05
C ALA A 54 -7.36 -8.54 6.28
N PHE A 55 -7.09 -7.41 6.95
CA PHE A 55 -6.95 -6.11 6.31
C PHE A 55 -5.69 -6.02 5.43
N ILE A 56 -4.56 -6.58 5.87
CA ILE A 56 -3.34 -6.67 5.05
C ILE A 56 -3.60 -7.46 3.76
N PHE A 57 -4.25 -8.62 3.86
CA PHE A 57 -4.61 -9.44 2.71
C PHE A 57 -5.62 -8.75 1.79
N LEU A 58 -6.61 -8.04 2.33
CA LEU A 58 -7.54 -7.25 1.53
C LEU A 58 -6.82 -6.17 0.71
N GLY A 59 -5.95 -5.40 1.37
CA GLY A 59 -5.16 -4.39 0.69
C GLY A 59 -4.20 -4.98 -0.36
N GLN A 60 -3.56 -6.10 -0.01
CA GLN A 60 -2.69 -6.82 -0.95
C GLN A 60 -3.46 -7.37 -2.15
N PHE A 61 -4.68 -7.89 -1.95
CA PHE A 61 -5.53 -8.36 -3.02
C PHE A 61 -5.90 -7.23 -3.98
N ILE A 62 -6.32 -6.08 -3.46
CA ILE A 62 -6.65 -4.88 -4.26
C ILE A 62 -5.46 -4.47 -5.13
N ARG A 63 -4.26 -4.37 -4.54
CA ARG A 63 -3.05 -3.98 -5.28
C ARG A 63 -2.64 -5.04 -6.30
N ALA A 64 -2.66 -6.32 -5.92
CA ALA A 64 -2.30 -7.42 -6.79
C ALA A 64 -3.23 -7.49 -8.00
N TYR A 65 -4.54 -7.31 -7.80
CA TYR A 65 -5.52 -7.24 -8.87
C TYR A 65 -5.24 -6.05 -9.79
N ALA A 66 -5.06 -4.85 -9.24
CA ALA A 66 -4.81 -3.65 -10.02
C ALA A 66 -3.52 -3.74 -10.85
N ILE A 67 -2.43 -4.28 -10.29
CA ILE A 67 -1.15 -4.44 -10.97
C ILE A 67 -1.20 -5.55 -12.01
N GLY A 68 -1.74 -6.71 -11.63
CA GLY A 68 -1.73 -7.89 -12.49
C GLY A 68 -2.52 -7.73 -13.79
N TYR A 69 -3.49 -6.81 -13.81
CA TYR A 69 -4.26 -6.46 -15.00
C TYR A 69 -3.85 -5.14 -15.68
N SER A 70 -2.93 -4.36 -15.09
CA SER A 70 -2.52 -3.07 -15.64
C SER A 70 -1.70 -3.19 -16.94
N ASP A 71 -1.85 -2.18 -17.80
CA ASP A 71 -0.99 -1.96 -18.96
C ASP A 71 0.46 -1.69 -18.53
N ASP A 72 1.41 -1.97 -19.41
CA ASP A 72 2.83 -1.80 -19.15
C ASP A 72 3.18 -0.34 -18.84
N ARG A 73 4.08 -0.13 -17.86
CA ARG A 73 4.64 1.19 -17.50
C ARG A 73 3.60 2.30 -17.25
N THR A 74 2.40 1.93 -16.83
CA THR A 74 1.34 2.87 -16.40
C THR A 74 1.46 3.35 -14.96
N SER A 75 2.26 2.63 -14.16
CA SER A 75 2.47 2.87 -12.72
C SER A 75 3.97 2.83 -12.38
N GLY A 76 4.79 3.46 -13.23
CA GLY A 76 6.24 3.47 -13.07
C GLY A 76 6.66 3.96 -11.67
N ARG A 77 7.53 3.19 -11.01
CA ARG A 77 8.29 3.68 -9.85
C ARG A 77 9.13 4.86 -10.35
N ASN A 78 9.11 5.97 -9.62
CA ASN A 78 9.87 7.18 -9.92
C ASN A 78 11.23 6.86 -10.53
N THR A 79 11.44 7.30 -11.77
CA THR A 79 12.79 7.63 -12.21
C THR A 79 13.13 9.01 -11.64
N SER A 80 14.40 9.39 -11.65
CA SER A 80 14.83 10.77 -11.37
C SER A 80 14.13 11.83 -12.25
N ALA A 81 13.38 11.41 -13.27
CA ALA A 81 12.63 12.24 -14.22
C ALA A 81 11.14 12.47 -13.85
N GLY A 82 10.61 11.89 -12.76
CA GLY A 82 9.23 12.15 -12.30
C GLY A 82 8.22 11.03 -12.57
N GLN A 83 6.93 11.39 -12.67
CA GLN A 83 5.82 10.46 -12.92
C GLN A 83 5.92 9.85 -14.33
N VAL A 84 5.65 8.54 -14.45
CA VAL A 84 5.70 7.80 -15.72
C VAL A 84 4.40 7.03 -15.89
N ALA A 85 3.66 7.36 -16.94
CA ALA A 85 2.48 6.63 -17.41
C ALA A 85 2.49 6.57 -18.93
N GLU A 86 2.49 5.38 -19.55
CA GLU A 86 2.41 5.23 -21.01
C GLU A 86 0.96 5.18 -21.51
N SER A 87 0.01 4.77 -20.67
CA SER A 87 -1.44 4.82 -20.91
C SER A 87 -2.21 5.09 -19.61
N ILE A 88 -3.51 5.38 -19.73
CA ILE A 88 -4.44 5.44 -18.60
C ILE A 88 -5.15 4.09 -18.52
N ASN A 89 -5.00 3.37 -17.42
CA ASN A 89 -5.80 2.18 -17.14
C ASN A 89 -7.26 2.61 -16.88
N LYS A 90 -8.22 2.00 -17.59
CA LYS A 90 -9.66 2.30 -17.43
C LYS A 90 -10.53 1.07 -17.15
N THR A 91 -9.97 -0.15 -17.25
CA THR A 91 -10.70 -1.41 -17.01
C THR A 91 -10.26 -2.09 -15.71
N GLY A 92 -10.98 -3.11 -15.25
CA GLY A 92 -10.71 -3.80 -13.99
C GLY A 92 -10.91 -2.86 -12.80
N MET A 93 -9.98 -2.86 -11.83
CA MET A 93 -10.08 -1.97 -10.67
C MET A 93 -10.16 -0.48 -11.05
N TYR A 94 -9.48 -0.08 -12.14
CA TYR A 94 -9.49 1.30 -12.60
C TYR A 94 -10.83 1.75 -13.22
N SER A 95 -11.76 0.83 -13.49
CA SER A 95 -13.14 1.19 -13.87
C SER A 95 -14.00 1.56 -12.65
N MET A 96 -13.65 1.05 -11.47
CA MET A 96 -14.41 1.26 -10.23
C MET A 96 -13.84 2.39 -9.38
N VAL A 97 -12.53 2.63 -9.44
CA VAL A 97 -11.82 3.62 -8.62
C VAL A 97 -10.59 4.14 -9.37
N ARG A 98 -10.30 5.44 -9.30
CA ARG A 98 -9.15 6.04 -10.02
C ARG A 98 -7.80 5.67 -9.42
N HIS A 99 -7.73 5.49 -8.10
CA HIS A 99 -6.49 5.23 -7.35
C HIS A 99 -6.47 3.90 -6.59
N PRO A 100 -6.66 2.74 -7.24
CA PRO A 100 -6.77 1.44 -6.56
C PRO A 100 -5.52 1.04 -5.78
N LEU A 101 -4.33 1.47 -6.22
CA LEU A 101 -3.09 1.17 -5.50
C LEU A 101 -3.00 1.88 -4.15
N TYR A 102 -3.58 3.08 -4.06
CA TYR A 102 -3.66 3.83 -2.80
C TYR A 102 -4.75 3.24 -1.92
N LEU A 103 -5.92 2.90 -2.47
CA LEU A 103 -6.94 2.14 -1.73
C LEU A 103 -6.38 0.86 -1.10
N GLY A 104 -5.60 0.09 -1.87
CA GLY A 104 -4.96 -1.11 -1.35
C GLY A 104 -3.88 -0.80 -0.29
N ASN A 105 -3.09 0.26 -0.47
CA ASN A 105 -2.15 0.72 0.57
C ASN A 105 -2.87 1.06 1.87
N TYR A 106 -4.02 1.73 1.81
CA TYR A 106 -4.79 2.09 2.98
C TYR A 106 -5.16 0.86 3.81
N PHE A 107 -5.70 -0.19 3.18
CA PHE A 107 -6.04 -1.42 3.90
C PHE A 107 -4.82 -2.18 4.44
N MET A 108 -3.70 -2.19 3.70
CA MET A 108 -2.46 -2.76 4.22
C MET A 108 -1.97 -2.02 5.46
N TRP A 109 -2.04 -0.69 5.45
CA TRP A 109 -1.65 0.13 6.59
C TRP A 109 -2.64 -0.04 7.74
N LEU A 110 -3.94 -0.03 7.45
CA LEU A 110 -4.99 -0.22 8.44
C LEU A 110 -4.76 -1.50 9.26
N GLY A 111 -4.39 -2.61 8.61
CA GLY A 111 -4.04 -3.84 9.32
C GLY A 111 -2.86 -3.68 10.28
N THR A 112 -1.82 -2.94 9.90
CA THR A 112 -0.68 -2.65 10.80
C THR A 112 -1.01 -1.63 11.90
N LEU A 113 -1.87 -0.65 11.61
CA LEU A 113 -2.28 0.38 12.56
C LEU A 113 -3.22 -0.18 13.61
N LEU A 114 -4.14 -1.06 13.21
CA LEU A 114 -5.01 -1.80 14.11
C LEU A 114 -4.18 -2.56 15.14
N PHE A 115 -3.03 -3.11 14.76
CA PHE A 115 -2.20 -3.88 15.68
C PHE A 115 -1.78 -3.10 16.95
N VAL A 116 -1.71 -1.77 16.90
CA VAL A 116 -1.46 -0.91 18.08
C VAL A 116 -2.57 -1.02 19.13
N GLY A 117 -3.79 -1.33 18.71
CA GLY A 117 -4.89 -1.63 19.63
C GLY A 117 -5.69 -0.43 20.14
N SER A 118 -5.52 0.76 19.55
CA SER A 118 -6.28 1.97 19.88
C SER A 118 -7.06 2.49 18.67
N TRP A 119 -8.36 2.76 18.88
CA TRP A 119 -9.22 3.35 17.86
C TRP A 119 -8.90 4.82 17.59
N GLU A 120 -8.48 5.55 18.63
CA GLU A 120 -8.04 6.94 18.53
C GLU A 120 -6.79 7.04 17.64
N PHE A 121 -5.80 6.17 17.88
CA PHE A 121 -4.60 6.09 17.06
C PHE A 121 -4.94 5.77 15.60
N VAL A 122 -5.80 4.76 15.36
CA VAL A 122 -6.25 4.38 14.01
C VAL A 122 -6.98 5.52 13.32
N LEU A 123 -7.83 6.27 14.02
CA LEU A 123 -8.55 7.42 13.47
C LEU A 123 -7.59 8.54 13.08
N LEU A 124 -6.65 8.90 13.97
CA LEU A 124 -5.64 9.92 13.70
C LEU A 124 -4.77 9.56 12.50
N CYS A 125 -4.30 8.31 12.44
CA CYS A 125 -3.50 7.84 11.32
C CYS A 125 -4.33 7.76 10.02
N THR A 126 -5.61 7.40 10.07
CA THR A 126 -6.52 7.44 8.92
C THR A 126 -6.68 8.86 8.38
N LEU A 127 -6.87 9.85 9.25
CA LEU A 127 -6.97 11.26 8.84
C LEU A 127 -5.65 11.75 8.23
N ALA A 128 -4.52 11.42 8.85
CA ALA A 128 -3.19 11.76 8.33
C ALA A 128 -2.91 11.12 6.97
N TYR A 129 -3.29 9.85 6.80
CA TYR A 129 -3.25 9.14 5.53
C TYR A 129 -4.05 9.92 4.47
N TRP A 130 -5.24 10.40 4.84
CA TRP A 130 -6.13 11.05 3.90
C TRP A 130 -5.63 12.40 3.41
N LEU A 131 -5.17 13.27 4.33
CA LEU A 131 -4.52 14.53 3.98
C LEU A 131 -3.29 14.34 3.09
N TYR A 132 -2.56 13.25 3.32
CA TYR A 132 -1.34 12.94 2.58
C TYR A 132 -1.63 12.41 1.17
N TYR A 133 -2.47 11.38 1.06
CA TYR A 133 -2.76 10.75 -0.23
C TYR A 133 -3.66 11.61 -1.11
N GLU A 134 -4.52 12.48 -0.55
CA GLU A 134 -5.27 13.47 -1.32
C GLU A 134 -4.33 14.33 -2.18
N ARG A 135 -3.25 14.85 -1.58
CA ARG A 135 -2.27 15.69 -2.28
C ARG A 135 -1.53 14.91 -3.37
N ILE A 136 -1.14 13.66 -3.09
CA ILE A 136 -0.51 12.81 -4.11
C ILE A 136 -1.46 12.58 -5.28
N MET A 137 -2.69 12.14 -4.98
CA MET A 137 -3.70 11.85 -5.99
C MET A 137 -3.94 13.08 -6.84
N PHE A 138 -4.11 14.25 -6.21
CA PHE A 138 -4.24 15.51 -6.91
C PHE A 138 -3.11 15.78 -7.91
N ALA A 139 -1.85 15.67 -7.47
CA ALA A 139 -0.70 15.86 -8.36
C ALA A 139 -0.65 14.82 -9.50
N GLU A 140 -0.98 13.56 -9.22
CA GLU A 140 -1.07 12.50 -10.21
C GLU A 140 -2.16 12.76 -11.25
N GLU A 141 -3.33 13.22 -10.84
CA GLU A 141 -4.40 13.59 -11.77
C GLU A 141 -3.98 14.79 -12.62
N GLN A 142 -3.33 15.82 -12.07
CA GLN A 142 -2.80 16.93 -12.85
C GLN A 142 -1.78 16.48 -13.89
N PHE A 143 -0.87 15.56 -13.52
CA PHE A 143 0.08 14.97 -14.45
C PHE A 143 -0.62 14.20 -15.58
N LEU A 144 -1.61 13.36 -15.27
CA LEU A 144 -2.35 12.58 -16.26
C LEU A 144 -3.14 13.50 -17.20
N ARG A 145 -3.81 14.54 -16.68
CA ARG A 145 -4.51 15.55 -17.48
C ARG A 145 -3.57 16.27 -18.45
N LYS A 146 -2.39 16.69 -17.98
CA LYS A 146 -1.37 17.34 -18.82
C LYS A 146 -0.82 16.41 -19.90
N LYS A 147 -0.66 15.12 -19.58
CA LYS A 147 -0.03 14.14 -20.49
C LYS A 147 -0.99 13.59 -21.55
N PHE A 148 -2.23 13.30 -21.18
CA PHE A 148 -3.19 12.59 -22.03
C PHE A 148 -4.37 13.46 -22.50
N GLY A 149 -4.35 14.76 -22.17
CA GLY A 149 -5.41 15.71 -22.48
C GLY A 149 -6.45 15.80 -21.36
N SER A 150 -6.77 17.03 -20.96
CA SER A 150 -7.69 17.29 -19.86
C SER A 150 -9.10 16.79 -20.16
N GLU A 151 -9.63 17.02 -21.37
CA GLU A 151 -11.00 16.60 -21.73
C GLU A 151 -11.20 15.08 -21.61
N ALA A 152 -10.29 14.29 -22.18
CA ALA A 152 -10.41 12.83 -22.18
C ALA A 152 -10.28 12.21 -20.77
N TYR A 153 -9.44 12.82 -19.92
CA TYR A 153 -9.32 12.43 -18.52
C TYR A 153 -10.55 12.84 -17.72
N ASP A 154 -10.97 14.10 -17.87
CA ASP A 154 -12.08 14.69 -17.13
C ASP A 154 -13.39 13.95 -17.45
N GLU A 155 -13.64 13.58 -18.71
CA GLU A 155 -14.81 12.79 -19.11
C GLU A 155 -14.84 11.41 -18.45
N TRP A 156 -13.72 10.69 -18.46
CA TRP A 156 -13.62 9.40 -17.78
C TRP A 156 -13.77 9.54 -16.25
N SER A 157 -13.25 10.62 -15.66
CA SER A 157 -13.28 10.83 -14.22
C SER A 157 -14.69 11.09 -13.66
N LYS A 158 -15.64 11.56 -14.50
CA LYS A 158 -17.03 11.82 -14.10
C LYS A 158 -17.73 10.57 -13.59
N SER A 159 -17.45 9.41 -14.18
CA SER A 159 -18.08 8.15 -13.79
C SER A 159 -17.27 7.41 -12.72
N THR A 160 -15.95 7.60 -12.64
CA THR A 160 -15.07 6.84 -11.75
C THR A 160 -14.64 7.64 -10.50
N PRO A 161 -15.06 7.24 -9.28
CA PRO A 161 -14.70 7.95 -8.06
C PRO A 161 -13.18 7.88 -7.75
N PRO A 162 -12.62 8.86 -7.03
CA PRO A 162 -11.18 8.89 -6.75
C PRO A 162 -10.70 7.70 -5.91
N PHE A 163 -11.44 7.31 -4.86
CA PHE A 163 -10.90 6.39 -3.83
C PHE A 163 -11.85 5.29 -3.37
N TRP A 164 -13.13 5.59 -3.11
CA TRP A 164 -14.08 4.54 -2.75
C TRP A 164 -14.67 3.90 -4.01
N PRO A 165 -14.53 2.58 -4.20
CA PRO A 165 -14.88 1.94 -5.45
C PRO A 165 -16.39 1.94 -5.69
N LYS A 166 -16.80 2.32 -6.90
CA LYS A 166 -18.16 2.15 -7.39
C LYS A 166 -18.26 0.83 -8.15
N PHE A 167 -18.59 -0.24 -7.44
CA PHE A 167 -18.64 -1.61 -8.01
C PHE A 167 -19.56 -1.75 -9.22
N ALA A 168 -20.61 -0.93 -9.32
CA ALA A 168 -21.52 -0.91 -10.47
C ALA A 168 -20.84 -0.55 -11.79
N ASN A 169 -19.68 0.12 -11.76
CA ASN A 169 -18.92 0.49 -12.95
C ASN A 169 -17.93 -0.59 -13.40
N PHE A 170 -17.94 -1.78 -12.79
CA PHE A 170 -16.93 -2.79 -13.09
C PHE A 170 -16.93 -3.18 -14.57
N GLU A 171 -15.84 -2.86 -15.25
CA GLU A 171 -15.54 -3.32 -16.60
C GLU A 171 -14.48 -4.41 -16.55
N LYS A 172 -14.71 -5.52 -17.27
CA LYS A 172 -13.77 -6.65 -17.31
C LYS A 172 -12.38 -6.18 -17.77
N PRO A 173 -11.29 -6.61 -17.10
CA PRO A 173 -9.94 -6.27 -17.52
C PRO A 173 -9.68 -6.61 -18.99
N LYS A 174 -9.06 -5.67 -19.72
CA LYS A 174 -8.62 -5.88 -21.11
C LYS A 174 -7.50 -6.92 -21.21
N ASN A 175 -6.58 -6.91 -20.24
CA ASN A 175 -5.40 -7.76 -20.24
C ASN A 175 -5.64 -9.07 -19.45
N SER A 176 -4.79 -10.06 -19.68
CA SER A 176 -4.73 -11.25 -18.82
C SER A 176 -3.90 -10.99 -17.56
N PHE A 177 -4.19 -11.71 -16.47
CA PHE A 177 -3.50 -11.51 -15.20
C PHE A 177 -2.03 -11.98 -15.26
N ASP A 178 -1.08 -11.08 -15.03
CA ASP A 178 0.34 -11.39 -14.96
C ASP A 178 0.78 -11.69 -13.52
N TRP A 179 0.58 -12.94 -13.10
CA TRP A 179 0.94 -13.39 -11.74
C TRP A 179 2.44 -13.26 -11.45
N LYS A 180 3.31 -13.38 -12.47
CA LYS A 180 4.77 -13.31 -12.30
C LYS A 180 5.21 -11.89 -11.94
N ASP A 181 4.81 -10.91 -12.76
CA ASP A 181 5.12 -9.51 -12.49
C ASP A 181 4.46 -9.03 -11.19
N THR A 182 3.23 -9.48 -10.92
CA THR A 182 2.50 -9.13 -9.70
C THR A 182 3.27 -9.55 -8.45
N ILE A 183 3.63 -10.84 -8.34
CA ILE A 183 4.40 -11.34 -7.18
C ILE A 183 5.72 -10.57 -7.05
N ARG A 184 6.43 -10.38 -8.17
CA ARG A 184 7.72 -9.66 -8.21
C ARG A 184 7.61 -8.21 -7.71
N ARG A 185 6.51 -7.52 -8.00
CA ARG A 185 6.34 -6.10 -7.64
C ARG A 185 5.80 -5.89 -6.23
N GLU A 186 4.99 -6.83 -5.75
CA GLU A 186 4.17 -6.65 -4.55
C GLU A 186 4.71 -7.29 -3.27
N TYR A 187 5.54 -8.34 -3.36
CA TYR A 187 5.98 -9.07 -2.16
C TYR A 187 6.65 -8.19 -1.10
N LEU A 188 7.36 -7.12 -1.51
CA LEU A 188 8.03 -6.21 -0.57
C LEU A 188 7.03 -5.46 0.30
N GLY A 189 5.93 -4.95 -0.29
CA GLY A 189 4.90 -4.25 0.45
C GLY A 189 4.19 -5.19 1.42
N PHE A 190 3.86 -6.40 0.95
CA PHE A 190 3.26 -7.45 1.79
C PHE A 190 4.14 -7.78 3.00
N CYS A 191 5.41 -8.11 2.76
CA CYS A 191 6.34 -8.48 3.83
C CYS A 191 6.57 -7.34 4.82
N ALA A 192 6.60 -6.10 4.33
CA ALA A 192 6.78 -4.92 5.17
C ALA A 192 5.67 -4.79 6.23
N GLY A 193 4.41 -5.07 5.87
CA GLY A 193 3.30 -5.03 6.83
C GLY A 193 3.51 -5.98 8.02
N TYR A 194 3.96 -7.21 7.76
CA TYR A 194 4.24 -8.18 8.81
C TYR A 194 5.50 -7.85 9.62
N TYR A 195 6.53 -7.28 9.00
CA TYR A 195 7.69 -6.79 9.76
C TYR A 195 7.31 -5.63 10.68
N VAL A 196 6.39 -4.75 10.27
CA VAL A 196 5.85 -3.70 11.14
C VAL A 196 5.12 -4.30 12.34
N ILE A 197 4.24 -5.28 12.13
CA ILE A 197 3.58 -6.00 13.23
C ILE A 197 4.62 -6.59 14.20
N CYS A 198 5.65 -7.27 13.68
CA CYS A 198 6.70 -7.84 14.51
C CYS A 198 7.45 -6.77 15.32
N ILE A 199 7.85 -5.67 14.68
CA ILE A 199 8.55 -4.56 15.34
C ILE A 199 7.70 -3.97 16.48
N LEU A 200 6.43 -3.67 16.22
CA LEU A 200 5.52 -3.10 17.21
C LEU A 200 5.29 -4.07 18.37
N ALA A 201 5.13 -5.37 18.09
CA ALA A 201 4.92 -6.39 19.11
C ALA A 201 6.16 -6.58 20.00
N VAL A 202 7.34 -6.76 19.38
CA VAL A 202 8.61 -6.91 20.13
C VAL A 202 8.86 -5.67 20.98
N PHE A 203 8.62 -4.48 20.43
CA PHE A 203 8.74 -3.23 21.18
C PHE A 203 7.79 -3.20 22.39
N ALA A 204 6.50 -3.49 22.20
CA ALA A 204 5.52 -3.50 23.26
C ALA A 204 5.86 -4.52 24.37
N THR A 205 6.16 -5.77 24.01
CA THR A 205 6.52 -6.82 24.98
C THR A 205 7.82 -6.49 25.71
N SER A 206 8.80 -5.90 25.01
CA SER A 206 10.07 -5.52 25.66
C SER A 206 9.90 -4.36 26.64
N MET A 207 8.99 -3.42 26.33
CA MET A 207 8.62 -2.32 27.22
C MET A 207 7.93 -2.83 28.49
N GLU A 208 7.02 -3.80 28.35
CA GLU A 208 6.29 -4.39 29.46
C GLU A 208 7.21 -5.20 30.41
N LEU A 209 8.15 -5.97 29.84
CA LEU A 209 9.04 -6.85 30.62
C LEU A 209 10.36 -6.18 31.05
N GLY A 210 10.66 -4.98 30.55
CA GLY A 210 11.91 -4.26 30.86
C GLY A 210 13.18 -4.90 30.28
N THR A 211 13.04 -5.85 29.35
CA THR A 211 14.13 -6.57 28.69
C THR A 211 13.72 -6.92 27.26
N PHE A 212 14.68 -7.25 26.39
CA PHE A 212 14.36 -7.68 25.04
C PHE A 212 13.55 -9.00 25.06
N ALA A 213 12.31 -8.95 24.60
CA ALA A 213 11.39 -10.07 24.63
C ALA A 213 10.40 -10.04 23.46
N TYR A 214 9.90 -11.23 23.11
CA TYR A 214 8.92 -11.44 22.05
C TYR A 214 8.11 -12.71 22.35
N SER A 215 6.87 -12.78 21.82
CA SER A 215 6.02 -13.96 21.98
C SER A 215 6.30 -15.05 20.94
N GLU A 216 5.83 -16.27 21.19
CA GLU A 216 5.95 -17.40 20.27
C GLU A 216 5.23 -17.11 18.93
N GLU A 217 4.10 -16.42 18.98
CA GLU A 217 3.31 -15.99 17.82
C GLU A 217 4.12 -15.08 16.92
N ILE A 218 4.80 -14.09 17.50
CA ILE A 218 5.63 -13.13 16.76
C ILE A 218 6.87 -13.81 16.19
N LYS A 219 7.46 -14.75 16.92
CA LYS A 219 8.57 -15.57 16.41
C LYS A 219 8.14 -16.36 15.16
N VAL A 220 7.01 -17.07 15.23
CA VAL A 220 6.48 -17.84 14.10
C VAL A 220 6.16 -16.92 12.92
N LEU A 221 5.49 -15.80 13.17
CA LEU A 221 5.13 -14.82 12.15
C LEU A 221 6.37 -14.26 11.44
N PHE A 222 7.40 -13.88 12.21
CA PHE A 222 8.65 -13.35 11.69
C PHE A 222 9.36 -14.34 10.77
N PHE A 223 9.57 -15.58 11.24
CA PHE A 223 10.29 -16.59 10.45
C PHE A 223 9.49 -17.08 9.24
N ALA A 224 8.15 -17.18 9.34
CA ALA A 224 7.31 -17.49 8.19
C ALA A 224 7.39 -16.38 7.12
N ASN A 225 7.30 -15.11 7.54
CA ASN A 225 7.42 -13.96 6.64
C ASN A 225 8.82 -13.86 6.03
N LEU A 226 9.87 -14.12 6.82
CA LEU A 226 11.26 -14.16 6.34
C LEU A 226 11.45 -15.27 5.30
N GLY A 227 10.93 -16.47 5.56
CA GLY A 227 10.97 -17.59 4.61
C GLY A 227 10.29 -17.23 3.29
N PHE A 228 9.06 -16.70 3.34
CA PHE A 228 8.35 -16.22 2.16
C PHE A 228 9.15 -15.12 1.42
N PHE A 229 9.65 -14.12 2.14
CA PHE A 229 10.47 -13.05 1.58
C PHE A 229 11.68 -13.59 0.85
N LEU A 230 12.45 -14.50 1.48
CA LEU A 230 13.65 -15.08 0.89
C LEU A 230 13.32 -15.89 -0.35
N VAL A 231 12.29 -16.74 -0.31
CA VAL A 231 11.85 -17.53 -1.48
C VAL A 231 11.53 -16.61 -2.66
N VAL A 232 10.66 -15.61 -2.47
CA VAL A 232 10.28 -14.70 -3.54
C VAL A 232 11.45 -13.82 -4.00
N ARG A 233 12.29 -13.37 -3.08
CA ARG A 233 13.48 -12.56 -3.38
C ARG A 233 14.49 -13.33 -4.23
N LEU A 234 14.78 -14.58 -3.87
CA LEU A 234 15.69 -15.46 -4.61
C LEU A 234 15.11 -15.77 -5.99
N LEU A 235 13.84 -16.15 -6.09
CA LEU A 235 13.17 -16.36 -7.38
C LEU A 235 13.22 -15.10 -8.26
N SER A 236 12.99 -13.92 -7.68
CA SER A 236 12.99 -12.66 -8.42
C SER A 236 14.38 -12.17 -8.85
N LYS A 237 15.44 -12.47 -8.09
CA LYS A 237 16.79 -11.91 -8.30
C LYS A 237 17.77 -12.88 -8.93
N MET A 238 17.59 -14.18 -8.70
CA MET A 238 18.54 -15.23 -9.11
C MET A 238 17.99 -16.14 -10.21
N THR A 239 16.71 -16.02 -10.56
CA THR A 239 16.09 -16.87 -11.60
C THR A 239 15.23 -16.06 -12.57
N ASN A 240 14.85 -16.69 -13.69
CA ASN A 240 13.89 -16.16 -14.65
C ASN A 240 12.44 -16.61 -14.39
N VAL A 241 12.18 -17.33 -13.29
CA VAL A 241 10.86 -17.90 -12.98
C VAL A 241 9.79 -16.81 -12.89
N LEU A 242 10.12 -15.73 -12.19
CA LEU A 242 9.28 -14.54 -12.00
C LEU A 242 9.62 -13.40 -12.96
N SER A 243 10.31 -13.71 -14.07
CA SER A 243 10.45 -12.72 -15.14
C SER A 243 9.07 -12.41 -15.71
N PRO A 244 8.70 -11.14 -15.88
CA PRO A 244 7.46 -10.75 -16.53
C PRO A 244 7.33 -11.50 -17.85
N LYS A 245 6.16 -12.08 -18.14
CA LYS A 245 5.89 -12.75 -19.44
C LYS A 245 6.24 -11.85 -20.63
N ARG A 246 6.20 -10.54 -20.40
CA ARG A 246 6.36 -9.45 -21.38
C ARG A 246 7.82 -9.05 -21.66
N LEU A 247 8.81 -9.65 -20.98
CA LEU A 247 10.25 -9.51 -21.29
C LEU A 247 10.81 -10.71 -22.09
N GLN A 248 9.95 -11.63 -22.55
CA GLN A 248 10.36 -12.83 -23.29
C GLN A 248 10.28 -12.66 -24.83
N VAL A 249 10.41 -11.42 -25.32
CA VAL A 249 10.49 -11.09 -26.76
C VAL A 249 11.94 -10.80 -27.12
#